data_AF-A0A0H5D1W7-F1
#
_entry.id   AF-A0A0H5D1W7-F1
#
_cell.length_a   1.000
_cell.length_b   1.000
_cell.length_c   1.000
_cell.angle_alpha   90.00
_cell.angle_beta   90.00
_cell.angle_gamma   90.00
#
_symmetry.space_group_name_H-M   'P 1'
#
loop_
_entity.id
_entity.type
_entity.pdbx_description
1 polymer ?
#
loop_
_entity_poly.entity_id
_entity_poly.type
_entity_poly.pdbx_seq_one_letter_code
_entity_poly.pdbx_strand_id
1 'polypeptide(L)' 'MRNAGLIPTVLEQSSNGKPFWRVLVGPAQTKSERSQLLRSVKDVGFSDAYAVTN' A
#
# COMPACT_ATOMS: atom_id res chain seq x y z
N MET A 1 1.81 -10.11 2.36
CA MET A 1 0.80 -9.14 2.87
C MET A 1 -0.39 -9.83 3.53
N ARG A 2 -1.17 -10.70 2.84
CA ARG A 2 -2.32 -11.39 3.45
C ARG A 2 -1.96 -12.26 4.66
N ASN A 3 -0.83 -12.97 4.59
CA ASN A 3 -0.31 -13.76 5.72
C ASN A 3 0.14 -12.90 6.92
N ALA A 4 0.31 -11.60 6.74
CA ALA A 4 0.66 -10.64 7.80
C ALA A 4 -0.58 -9.90 8.35
N GLY A 5 -1.79 -10.37 8.03
CA GLY A 5 -3.05 -9.72 8.46
C GLY A 5 -3.38 -8.42 7.71
N LEU A 6 -2.59 -8.05 6.70
CA LEU A 6 -2.83 -6.88 5.86
C LEU A 6 -3.71 -7.29 4.68
N ILE A 7 -4.84 -6.60 4.48
CA ILE A 7 -5.73 -6.79 3.32
C ILE A 7 -5.34 -5.77 2.24
N PRO A 8 -4.60 -6.16 1.19
CA PRO A 8 -4.26 -5.25 0.12
C PRO A 8 -5.38 -5.15 -0.92
N THR A 9 -5.53 -3.96 -1.49
CA THR A 9 -6.31 -3.70 -2.70
C THR A 9 -5.35 -3.55 -3.88
N VAL A 10 -5.57 -4.32 -4.95
CA VAL A 10 -4.81 -4.16 -6.20
C VAL A 10 -5.61 -3.27 -7.13
N LEU A 11 -5.01 -2.16 -7.56
CA LEU A 11 -5.60 -1.22 -8.51
C LEU A 11 -4.80 -1.24 -9.80
N GLU A 12 -5.49 -1.48 -10.92
CA GLU A 12 -4.94 -1.25 -12.25
C GLU A 12 -5.03 0.24 -12.58
N GLN A 13 -3.94 0.80 -13.09
CA GLN A 13 -3.86 2.16 -13.60
C GLN A 13 -3.12 2.15 -14.94
N SER A 14 -3.26 3.22 -15.72
CA SER A 14 -2.50 3.40 -16.95
C SER A 14 -1.68 4.68 -16.89
N SER A 15 -0.45 4.61 -17.38
CA SER A 15 0.42 5.76 -17.56
C SER A 15 1.05 5.69 -18.94
N ASN A 16 0.91 6.76 -19.74
CA ASN A 16 1.39 6.83 -21.12
C ASN A 16 0.95 5.62 -21.98
N GLY A 17 -0.31 5.18 -21.79
CA GLY A 17 -0.88 4.04 -22.53
C GLY A 17 -0.36 2.66 -22.10
N LYS A 18 0.47 2.56 -21.06
CA LYS A 18 0.93 1.29 -20.47
C LYS A 18 0.22 1.02 -19.15
N PRO A 19 -0.34 -0.19 -18.94
CA PRO A 19 -0.92 -0.55 -17.66
C PRO A 19 0.18 -0.76 -16.60
N PHE A 20 -0.13 -0.38 -15.37
CA PHE A 20 0.66 -0.67 -14.20
C PHE A 20 -0.27 -0.97 -13.02
N TRP A 21 0.18 -1.81 -12.10
CA TRP A 21 -0.61 -2.24 -10.96
C TRP A 21 -0.03 -1.64 -9.68
N ARG A 22 -0.91 -1.07 -8.87
CA ARG A 22 -0.59 -0.60 -7.52
C ARG A 22 -1.18 -1.54 -6.50
N VAL A 23 -0.39 -1.89 -5.51
CA VAL A 23 -0.85 -2.63 -4.33
C VAL A 23 -0.98 -1.63 -3.19
N LEU A 24 -2.21 -1.39 -2.73
CA LEU A 24 -2.52 -0.44 -1.67
C LEU A 24 -2.94 -1.18 -0.40
N VAL A 25 -2.58 -0.63 0.77
CA VAL A 25 -3.02 -1.11 2.08
C VAL A 25 -3.65 0.08 2.81
N GLY A 26 -4.92 -0.04 3.18
CA GLY A 26 -5.71 1.06 3.76
C GLY A 26 -7.20 0.93 3.45
N PRO A 27 -8.02 1.98 3.69
CA PRO A 27 -7.64 3.37 3.97
C PRO A 27 -7.17 3.59 5.41
N ALA A 28 -6.18 4.47 5.60
CA ALA A 28 -5.83 4.98 6.92
C ALA A 28 -6.65 6.25 7.21
N GLN A 29 -7.36 6.29 8.34
CA GLN A 29 -8.16 7.46 8.73
C GLN A 29 -7.32 8.50 9.47
N THR A 30 -6.23 8.06 10.10
CA THR A 30 -5.32 8.96 10.82
C THR A 30 -3.88 8.86 10.34
N LYS A 31 -3.08 9.89 10.65
CA LYS A 31 -1.63 9.86 10.40
C LYS A 31 -0.95 8.71 11.16
N SER A 32 -1.42 8.41 12.38
CA SER A 32 -0.86 7.35 13.22
C SER A 32 -1.09 5.97 12.61
N GLU A 33 -2.32 5.67 12.19
CA GLU A 33 -2.69 4.43 11.49
C GLU A 33 -1.87 4.26 10.20
N ARG A 34 -1.74 5.34 9.41
CA ARG A 34 -0.93 5.33 8.20
C ARG A 34 0.53 4.97 8.49
N SER A 35 1.12 5.56 9.52
CA SER A 35 2.49 5.25 9.92
C SER A 35 2.63 3.82 10.42
N GLN A 36 1.64 3.28 11.14
CA GLN A 36 1.65 1.89 11.58
C GLN A 36 1.54 0.91 10.41
N LEU A 37 0.59 1.11 9.50
CA LEU A 37 0.43 0.30 8.30
C LEU A 37 1.69 0.33 7.43
N LEU A 38 2.30 1.51 7.24
CA LEU A 38 3.53 1.64 6.48
C LEU A 38 4.69 0.84 7.10
N ARG A 39 4.83 0.86 8.44
CA ARG A 39 5.84 0.04 9.13
C ARG A 39 5.57 -1.43 8.92
N SER A 40 4.34 -1.90 9.15
CA SER A 40 3.96 -3.31 8.92
C SER A 40 4.24 -3.77 7.49
N VAL A 41 3.95 -2.93 6.49
CA VAL A 41 4.24 -3.24 5.09
C VAL A 41 5.75 -3.39 4.85
N LYS A 42 6.57 -2.50 5.41
CA LYS A 42 8.04 -2.56 5.31
C LYS A 42 8.62 -3.77 6.03
N ASP A 43 8.12 -4.11 7.21
CA ASP A 43 8.56 -5.26 8.01
C ASP A 43 8.31 -6.59 7.28
N VAL A 44 7.29 -6.64 6.42
CA VAL A 44 6.97 -7.81 5.56
C VAL A 44 7.89 -7.90 4.34
N GLY A 45 8.78 -6.92 4.11
CA GLY A 45 9.79 -6.93 3.05
C GLY A 45 9.55 -5.93 1.91
N PHE A 46 8.51 -5.09 1.98
CA PHE A 46 8.24 -4.04 0.98
C PHE A 46 8.89 -2.72 1.42
N SER A 47 10.23 -2.68 1.42
CA SER A 47 11.01 -1.56 1.97
C SER A 47 10.80 -0.23 1.24
N ASP A 48 10.46 -0.30 -0.05
CA ASP A 48 10.17 0.84 -0.94
C ASP A 48 8.74 1.37 -0.79
N ALA A 49 7.91 0.77 0.06
CA ALA A 49 6.56 1.25 0.31
C ALA A 49 6.55 2.70 0.81
N TYR A 50 5.58 3.47 0.32
CA TYR A 50 5.40 4.88 0.65
C TYR A 50 3.92 5.23 0.81
N ALA A 51 3.65 6.30 1.55
CA ALA A 51 2.30 6.81 1.74
C ALA A 51 1.80 7.51 0.47
N VAL A 52 0.56 7.21 0.09
CA VAL A 52 -0.14 7.89 -1.00
C VAL A 52 -1.40 8.55 -0.48
N THR A 53 -1.79 9.66 -1.10
CA THR A 53 -3.10 10.29 -0.91
C THR A 53 -3.91 10.02 -2.17
N ASN A 54 -5.17 9.63 -2.01
CA ASN A 54 -6.12 9.51 -3.11
C ASN A 54 -6.99 10.77 -3.17
#